data_AF-A0A8S3I6X7-F1
#
_entry.id   AF-A0A8S3I6X7-F1
#
_cell.length_a   1.000
_cell.length_b   1.000
_cell.length_c   1.000
_cell.angle_alpha   90.00
_cell.angle_beta   90.00
_cell.angle_gamma   90.00
#
_symmetry.space_group_name_H-M   'P 1'
#
loop_
_entity.id
_entity.type
_entity.pdbx_description
1 polymer ?
#
loop_
_entity_poly.entity_id
_entity_poly.type
_entity_poly.pdbx_seq_one_letter_code
_entity_poly.pdbx_strand_id
1 'polypeptide(L)' 'MLMPKKHRTLIYEYLMKEGVVVAEKDFGLDKHPAIPVPNIHVIKALQSLKSRNLVKEQFAWRHYY' A
#
# COMPACT_ATOMS: atom_id res chain seq x y z
N MET A 1 -3.70 -0.43 11.75
CA MET A 1 -3.80 -1.90 11.57
C MET A 1 -2.56 -2.57 12.14
N LEU A 2 -2.74 -3.62 12.95
CA LEU A 2 -1.64 -4.47 13.40
C LEU A 2 -1.08 -5.22 12.18
N MET A 3 0.20 -5.03 11.89
CA MET A 3 0.90 -5.65 10.76
C MET A 3 2.32 -6.00 11.18
N PRO A 4 2.90 -7.11 10.68
CA PRO A 4 4.32 -7.42 10.88
C PRO A 4 5.24 -6.28 10.43
N LYS A 5 6.28 -6.00 11.22
CA LYS A 5 7.26 -4.94 10.92
C LYS A 5 7.96 -5.14 9.57
N LYS A 6 8.22 -6.40 9.19
CA LYS A 6 8.83 -6.76 7.90
C LYS A 6 8.01 -6.26 6.72
N HIS A 7 6.68 -6.47 6.73
CA HIS A 7 5.80 -6.00 5.64
C HIS A 7 5.76 -4.48 5.54
N ARG A 8 5.71 -3.76 6.67
CA ARG A 8 5.75 -2.29 6.64
C ARG A 8 7.05 -1.75 6.05
N THR A 9 8.17 -2.36 6.44
CA THR A 9 9.50 -1.95 5.94
C THR A 9 9.58 -2.15 4.43
N LEU A 10 9.15 -3.32 3.93
CA LEU A 10 9.09 -3.61 2.49
C LEU A 10 8.20 -2.63 1.70
N ILE A 11 7.02 -2.28 2.23
CA ILE A 11 6.12 -1.31 1.58
C ILE A 11 6.81 0.07 1.48
N TYR A 12 7.48 0.50 2.54
CA TYR A 12 8.17 1.80 2.55
C TYR A 12 9.40 1.81 1.66
N GLU A 13 10.19 0.73 1.64
CA GLU A 13 11.33 0.56 0.74
C GLU A 13 10.88 0.61 -0.73
N TYR A 14 9.80 -0.10 -1.07
CA TYR A 14 9.23 -0.08 -2.41
C TYR A 14 8.72 1.31 -2.79
N LEU A 15 7.96 1.97 -1.91
CA LEU A 15 7.46 3.33 -2.13
C LEU A 15 8.60 4.33 -2.35
N MET A 16 9.69 4.22 -1.59
CA MET A 16 10.84 5.12 -1.72
C MET A 16 11.66 4.84 -2.99
N LYS A 17 11.69 3.59 -3.45
CA LYS A 17 12.41 3.19 -4.66
C LYS A 17 11.68 3.59 -5.95
N GLU A 18 10.38 3.31 -6.03
CA GLU A 18 9.58 3.57 -7.24
C GLU A 18 8.90 4.95 -7.22
N GLY A 19 8.65 5.50 -6.03
CA GLY A 19 7.96 6.79 -5.85
C GLY A 19 6.44 6.72 -5.93
N VAL A 20 5.86 5.62 -6.43
CA VAL A 20 4.41 5.45 -6.62
C VAL A 20 4.01 4.01 -6.27
N VAL A 21 2.80 3.82 -5.73
CA VAL A 21 2.22 2.49 -5.49
C VAL A 21 0.78 2.49 -5.97
N VAL A 22 0.45 1.58 -6.88
CA VAL A 22 -0.92 1.37 -7.32
C VAL A 22 -1.45 0.12 -6.66
N ALA A 23 -2.60 0.20 -5.98
CA ALA A 23 -3.26 -0.95 -5.36
C ALA A 23 -4.72 -1.06 -5.80
N GLU A 24 -5.12 -2.21 -6.32
CA GLU A 24 -6.53 -2.48 -6.59
C GLU A 24 -7.31 -2.58 -5.28
N LYS A 25 -8.55 -2.09 -5.24
CA LYS A 25 -9.48 -2.24 -4.12
C LYS A 25 -10.06 -3.66 -4.12
N ASP A 26 -9.18 -4.62 -3.79
CA ASP A 26 -9.50 -6.00 -3.47
C ASP A 26 -8.79 -6.37 -2.17
N PHE A 27 -9.57 -6.62 -1.12
CA PHE A 27 -9.04 -6.96 0.20
C PHE A 27 -8.78 -8.47 0.38
N GLY A 28 -9.29 -9.31 -0.52
CA GLY A 28 -9.11 -10.77 -0.49
C GLY A 28 -7.85 -11.24 -1.21
N LEU A 29 -7.15 -10.35 -1.90
CA LEU A 29 -5.94 -10.68 -2.63
C LEU A 29 -4.77 -10.97 -1.67
N ASP A 30 -4.35 -12.24 -1.60
CA ASP A 30 -3.28 -12.72 -0.73
C ASP A 30 -1.93 -12.07 -0.98
N LYS A 31 -1.66 -11.67 -2.24
CA LYS A 31 -0.39 -11.04 -2.65
C LYS A 31 -0.63 -9.93 -3.64
N HIS A 32 -0.05 -8.76 -3.38
CA HIS A 32 0.01 -7.66 -4.31
C HIS A 32 0.94 -8.02 -5.51
N PRO A 33 0.62 -7.65 -6.77
CA PRO A 33 1.42 -8.03 -7.94
C PRO A 33 2.88 -7.55 -7.90
N ALA A 34 3.14 -6.36 -7.35
CA ALA A 34 4.50 -5.80 -7.30
C ALA A 34 5.25 -6.08 -5.99
N ILE A 35 4.54 -6.42 -4.91
CA ILE A 35 5.09 -6.49 -3.56
C ILE A 35 4.63 -7.82 -2.94
N PRO A 36 5.53 -8.66 -2.38
CA PRO A 36 5.17 -9.95 -1.78
C PRO A 36 4.51 -9.78 -0.40
N VAL A 37 3.45 -9.00 -0.34
CA VAL A 37 2.71 -8.59 0.85
C VAL A 37 1.21 -8.63 0.52
N PRO A 38 0.33 -9.02 1.46
CA PRO A 38 -1.12 -8.96 1.26
C PRO A 38 -1.59 -7.56 0.87
N ASN A 39 -2.53 -7.49 -0.07
CA ASN A 39 -2.98 -6.21 -0.62
C ASN A 39 -3.63 -5.31 0.45
N ILE A 40 -4.33 -5.93 1.41
CA ILE A 40 -4.89 -5.23 2.57
C ILE A 40 -3.81 -4.50 3.40
N HIS A 41 -2.61 -5.06 3.53
CA HIS A 41 -1.52 -4.41 4.25
C HIS A 41 -1.01 -3.18 3.49
N VAL A 42 -0.90 -3.26 2.17
CA VAL A 42 -0.47 -2.14 1.31
C VAL A 42 -1.47 -0.99 1.42
N ILE A 43 -2.76 -1.26 1.21
CA ILE A 43 -3.83 -0.25 1.27
C ILE A 43 -3.87 0.40 2.66
N LYS A 44 -3.84 -0.38 3.75
CA LYS A 44 -3.92 0.16 5.11
C LYS A 44 -2.64 0.89 5.55
N ALA A 45 -1.48 0.49 5.04
CA ALA A 45 -0.24 1.22 5.28
C ALA A 45 -0.26 2.61 4.60
N LEU A 46 -0.63 2.65 3.33
CA LEU A 46 -0.72 3.92 2.57
C LEU A 46 -1.83 4.84 3.11
N GLN A 47 -2.98 4.28 3.50
CA GLN A 47 -4.05 5.05 4.15
C GLN A 47 -3.56 5.72 5.45
N SER A 48 -2.70 5.05 6.23
CA SER A 48 -2.08 5.63 7.42
C SER A 48 -1.04 6.70 7.11
N LEU A 49 -0.38 6.65 5.96
CA LEU A 49 0.57 7.69 5.52
C LEU A 49 -0.17 8.92 5.00
N LYS A 50 -1.26 8.71 4.25
CA LYS A 50 -2.16 9.78 3.80
C LYS A 50 -2.76 10.56 4.98
N SER A 51 -3.21 9.87 6.03
CA SER A 51 -3.78 10.56 7.21
C SER A 51 -2.76 11.45 7.93
N ARG A 52 -1.46 11.25 7.67
CA ARG A 52 -0.34 12.07 8.16
C ARG A 52 0.13 13.11 7.14
N ASN A 53 -0.56 13.26 6.02
CA ASN A 53 -0.21 14.13 4.89
C ASN A 53 1.16 13.85 4.28
N LEU A 54 1.65 12.60 4.34
CA LEU A 54 2.96 12.22 3.78
C LEU A 54 2.87 11.76 2.31
N VAL A 55 1.69 11.28 1.89
CA VAL A 55 1.44 10.74 0.55
C VAL A 55 0.10 11.28 0.07
N LYS A 56 -0.02 11.51 -1.25
CA LYS A 56 -1.31 11.83 -1.90
C LYS A 56 -1.92 10.54 -2.41
N GLU A 57 -3.23 10.39 -2.20
CA GLU A 57 -3.99 9.24 -2.71
C GLU A 57 -5.01 9.76 -3.72
N GLN A 58 -5.09 9.13 -4.89
CA GLN A 58 -6.15 9.32 -5.86
C GLN A 58 -6.88 8.00 -6.07
N PHE A 59 -8.22 8.01 -6.00
CA PHE A 59 -9.01 6.81 -6.22
C PHE A 59 -9.76 6.90 -7.54
N ALA A 60 -9.49 5.96 -8.45
CA ALA A 60 -10.14 5.91 -9.75
C ALA A 60 -10.26 4.46 -10.22
N TRP A 61 -11.43 4.09 -10.77
CA TRP A 61 -11.63 2.77 -11.41
C TRP A 61 -11.33 1.57 -10.51
N ARG A 62 -11.67 1.66 -9.21
CA ARG A 62 -11.31 0.65 -8.19
C ARG A 62 -9.81 0.51 -7.92
N HIS A 63 -8.97 1.44 -8.35
CA HIS A 63 -7.55 1.50 -8.01
C HIS A 63 -7.26 2.70 -7.11
N TYR A 64 -6.44 2.46 -6.10
CA TYR A 64 -5.75 3.47 -5.30
C TYR A 64 -4.42 3.78 -5.98
N TYR A 65 -4.22 5.05 -6.30
CA TYR A 65 -2.99 5.64 -6.82
C TYR A 65 -2.34 6.51 -5.76
#